data_AF-D7DWP0-F1
#
_entry.id   AF-D7DWP0-F1
#
_cell.length_a   1.000
_cell.length_b   1.000
_cell.length_c   1.000
_cell.angle_alpha   90.00
_cell.angle_beta   90.00
_cell.angle_gamma   90.00
#
_symmetry.space_group_name_H-M   'P 1'
#
loop_
_entity.id
_entity.type
_entity.pdbx_description
1 polymer ?
#
loop_
_entity_poly.entity_id
_entity_poly.type
_entity_poly.pdbx_seq_one_letter_code
_entity_poly.pdbx_strand_id
1 'polypeptide(L)' 'MSVITINIPDEQLQQLQAMAQTNGISTEELLRTTIEDWLNYPKSDFEQAAKYVLKKNRTYATGTNRGRDVALARNN' A
#
# COMPACT_ATOMS: atom_id res chain seq x y z
N MET A 1 30.13 2.17 -4.16
CA MET A 1 29.52 3.02 -3.11
C MET A 1 29.46 4.43 -3.66
N SER A 2 28.28 5.04 -3.60
CA SER A 2 28.06 6.42 -4.05
C SER A 2 27.53 7.21 -2.86
N VAL A 3 27.98 8.45 -2.70
CA VAL A 3 27.52 9.33 -1.62
C VAL A 3 26.50 10.31 -2.18
N ILE A 4 25.36 10.41 -1.50
CA ILE A 4 24.32 11.39 -1.82
C ILE A 4 24.22 12.31 -0.60
N THR A 5 24.44 13.61 -0.82
CA THR A 5 24.22 14.63 0.22
C THR A 5 22.82 15.20 0.03
N ILE A 6 21.99 15.09 1.05
CA ILE A 6 20.64 15.64 1.09
C ILE A 6 20.58 16.76 2.12
N ASN A 7 19.96 17.87 1.75
CA ASN A 7 19.65 18.92 2.71
C ASN A 7 18.24 18.68 3.23
N ILE A 8 18.09 18.51 4.54
CA ILE A 8 16.81 18.32 5.21
C ILE A 8 16.68 19.30 6.38
N PRO A 9 15.46 19.73 6.73
CA PRO A 9 15.25 20.54 7.93
C PRO A 9 15.69 19.81 9.20
N ASP A 10 16.26 20.55 10.16
CA ASP A 10 16.77 19.99 11.42
C ASP A 10 15.70 19.21 12.20
N GLU A 11 14.44 19.68 12.17
CA GLU A 11 13.32 19.01 12.82
C GLU A 11 13.09 17.59 12.25
N GLN A 12 13.19 17.45 10.92
CA GLN A 12 13.04 16.15 10.27
C GLN A 12 14.23 15.23 10.58
N LEU A 13 15.44 15.79 10.66
CA LEU A 13 16.62 15.03 11.09
C LEU A 13 16.45 14.51 12.52
N GLN A 14 15.93 15.33 13.44
CA GLN A 14 15.65 14.92 14.82
C GLN A 14 14.64 13.76 14.88
N GLN A 15 13.57 13.83 14.09
CA GLN A 15 12.59 12.74 14.01
C GLN A 15 13.21 11.44 13.50
N LEU A 16 14.04 11.50 12.46
CA LEU A 16 14.77 10.34 11.93
C LEU A 16 15.76 9.75 12.95
N GLN A 17 16.45 10.60 13.70
CA GLN A 17 17.34 10.17 14.79
C GLN A 17 16.57 9.48 15.91
N ALA A 18 15.42 10.01 16.31
CA ALA A 18 14.57 9.40 17.33
C ALA A 18 14.05 8.02 16.87
N MET A 19 13.63 7.91 15.60
CA MET A 19 13.22 6.63 15.01
C MET A 19 14.37 5.62 14.98
N ALA A 20 15.57 6.04 14.59
CA ALA A 20 16.74 5.17 14.55
C ALA A 20 17.14 4.69 15.96
N GLN A 21 17.14 5.60 16.94
CA GLN A 21 17.40 5.28 18.35
C GLN A 21 16.39 4.27 18.91
N THR A 22 15.10 4.44 18.60
CA THR A 22 14.04 3.52 19.03
C THR A 22 14.27 2.10 18.51
N ASN A 23 14.86 1.98 17.32
CA ASN A 23 15.19 0.70 16.69
C ASN A 23 16.62 0.21 16.99
N GLY A 24 17.40 0.95 17.80
CA GLY A 24 18.78 0.58 18.15
C GLY A 24 19.77 0.62 16.97
N ILE A 25 19.44 1.35 15.89
CA ILE A 25 20.27 1.44 14.68
C ILE A 25 20.73 2.87 14.43
N SER A 26 21.69 3.06 13.53
CA SER A 26 22.11 4.40 13.10
C SER A 26 21.07 5.04 12.17
N THR A 27 21.05 6.37 12.10
CA THR A 27 20.19 7.08 11.14
C THR A 27 20.53 6.72 9.70
N GLU A 28 21.81 6.49 9.40
CA GLU A 28 22.26 6.04 8.08
C GLU A 28 21.73 4.65 7.73
N GLU A 29 21.75 3.73 8.69
CA GLU A 29 21.19 2.38 8.54
C GLU A 29 19.68 2.44 8.27
N LEU A 30 18.95 3.21 9.08
CA LEU A 30 17.52 3.42 8.92
C LEU A 30 17.19 3.93 7.50
N LEU A 31 17.91 4.95 7.04
CA LEU A 31 17.70 5.54 5.72
C LEU A 31 18.04 4.55 4.60
N ARG A 32 19.15 3.81 4.72
CA ARG A 32 19.54 2.81 3.73
C ARG A 32 18.48 1.73 3.59
N THR A 33 18.07 1.12 4.70
CA THR A 33 17.04 0.08 4.70
C THR A 33 15.71 0.61 4.16
N THR A 34 15.32 1.82 4.52
CA THR A 34 14.08 2.45 4.00
C THR A 34 14.14 2.66 2.48
N ILE A 35 15.29 3.07 1.94
CA ILE A 35 15.49 3.23 0.50
C ILE A 35 15.48 1.86 -0.19
N GLU A 36 16.16 0.87 0.37
CA GLU A 36 16.17 -0.50 -0.14
C GLU A 36 14.76 -1.09 -0.17
N ASP A 37 14.00 -0.97 0.92
CA ASP A 37 12.61 -1.38 1.00
C ASP A 37 11.75 -0.65 -0.03
N TRP A 38 11.93 0.66 -0.20
CA TRP A 38 11.19 1.43 -1.20
C TRP A 38 11.49 1.02 -2.64
N LEU A 39 12.74 0.68 -2.94
CA LEU A 39 13.17 0.18 -4.25
C LEU A 39 12.71 -1.27 -4.50
N ASN A 40 12.65 -2.07 -3.45
CA ASN A 40 12.25 -3.49 -3.50
C ASN A 40 10.73 -3.68 -3.33
N TYR A 41 9.99 -2.66 -2.93
CA TYR A 41 8.55 -2.75 -2.75
C TYR A 41 7.86 -3.05 -4.09
N PRO A 42 6.99 -4.08 -4.18
CA PRO A 42 6.27 -4.40 -5.40
C PRO A 42 5.21 -3.33 -5.65
N LYS A 43 5.59 -2.22 -6.30
CA LYS A 43 4.67 -1.16 -6.76
C LYS A 43 3.60 -1.70 -7.72
N SER A 44 3.87 -2.84 -8.36
CA SER A 44 2.99 -3.49 -9.32
C SER A 44 1.92 -4.35 -8.65
N ASP A 45 2.31 -5.26 -7.76
CA ASP A 45 1.45 -6.42 -7.48
C ASP A 45 0.37 -6.12 -6.46
N PHE A 46 0.67 -5.28 -5.46
CA PHE A 46 -0.35 -4.84 -4.50
C PHE A 46 -1.36 -3.89 -5.15
N GLU A 47 -0.90 -2.93 -5.96
CA GLU A 47 -1.80 -2.04 -6.69
C GLU A 47 -2.67 -2.79 -7.70
N GLN A 48 -2.10 -3.76 -8.42
CA GLN A 48 -2.85 -4.59 -9.37
C GLN A 48 -3.86 -5.48 -8.66
N ALA A 49 -3.49 -6.12 -7.55
CA ALA A 49 -4.40 -6.93 -6.75
C ALA A 49 -5.55 -6.07 -6.18
N ALA A 50 -5.24 -4.88 -5.66
CA ALA A 50 -6.25 -3.94 -5.17
C ALA A 50 -7.20 -3.48 -6.30
N LYS A 51 -6.67 -3.10 -7.47
CA LYS A 51 -7.46 -2.74 -8.65
C LYS A 51 -8.33 -3.92 -9.12
N TYR A 52 -7.81 -5.14 -9.10
CA TYR A 52 -8.54 -6.36 -9.48
C TYR A 52 -9.71 -6.65 -8.52
N VAL A 53 -9.48 -6.62 -7.20
CA VAL A 53 -10.53 -6.86 -6.20
C VAL A 53 -11.61 -5.77 -6.26
N LEU A 54 -11.23 -4.50 -6.37
CA LEU A 54 -12.19 -3.39 -6.52
C LEU A 54 -13.02 -3.50 -7.80
N LYS A 55 -12.38 -3.88 -8.92
CA LYS A 55 -13.08 -4.14 -10.19
C LYS A 55 -14.08 -5.29 -10.05
N LYS A 56 -13.67 -6.42 -9.46
CA LYS A 56 -14.53 -7.59 -9.22
C LYS A 56 -15.76 -7.22 -8.39
N ASN A 57 -15.57 -6.44 -7.32
CA ASN A 57 -16.64 -6.02 -6.42
C ASN A 57 -17.59 -4.99 -7.05
N ARG A 58 -17.12 -4.11 -7.93
CA ARG A 58 -18.00 -3.25 -8.76
C ARG A 58 -18.90 -4.08 -9.67
N THR A 59 -18.39 -5.16 -10.25
CA THR A 59 -19.18 -6.05 -11.12
C THR A 59 -20.32 -6.74 -10.36
N TYR A 60 -20.14 -7.05 -9.07
CA TYR A 60 -21.21 -7.60 -8.23
C TYR A 60 -22.24 -6.56 -7.77
N ALA A 61 -21.86 -5.29 -7.66
CA ALA A 61 -22.79 -4.22 -7.28
C ALA A 61 -23.78 -3.82 -8.40
N THR A 62 -23.43 -4.07 -9.67
CA THR A 62 -24.29 -3.73 -10.83
C THR A 62 -24.80 -4.96 -11.59
N GLY A 63 -24.51 -6.17 -11.10
CA GLY A 63 -24.76 -7.45 -11.76
C GLY A 63 -25.83 -8.29 -11.06
N THR A 64 -27.08 -7.94 -11.32
CA THR A 64 -28.23 -8.87 -11.40
C THR A 64 -28.83 -9.47 -10.11
N ASN A 65 -30.00 -8.94 -9.76
CA ASN A 65 -31.01 -9.55 -8.90
C ASN A 65 -31.69 -10.78 -9.56
N ARG A 66 -30.92 -11.67 -10.22
CA ARG A 66 -31.45 -12.82 -10.98
C ARG A 66 -31.93 -14.00 -10.11
N GLY A 67 -31.95 -13.83 -8.79
CA GLY A 67 -32.41 -14.84 -7.84
C GLY A 67 -33.77 -14.55 -7.20
N ARG A 68 -34.34 -13.35 -7.36
CA ARG A 68 -35.64 -13.00 -6.76
C ARG A 68 -36.80 -13.01 -7.75
N ASP A 69 -36.55 -12.86 -9.04
CA ASP A 69 -37.61 -12.84 -10.06
C ASP A 69 -38.12 -14.24 -10.45
N VAL A 70 -37.38 -15.31 -10.14
CA VAL A 70 -37.84 -16.70 -10.38
C VAL A 70 -38.79 -17.23 -9.29
N ALA A 71 -38.92 -16.51 -8.16
CA ALA A 71 -39.81 -16.91 -7.06
C ALA A 71 -41.25 -16.38 -7.22
N LEU A 72 -41.47 -15.37 -8.08
CA LEU A 72 -42.78 -14.74 -8.27
C LEU A 72 -43.54 -15.21 -9.52
N ALA A 73 -42.94 -16.06 -10.37
CA ALA A 73 -43.56 -16.57 -11.60
C ALA A 73 -44.16 -17.99 -11.48
N ARG A 74 -44.24 -18.57 -10.27
CA ARG A 74 -44.82 -19.91 -10.04
C ARG A 74 -46.19 -19.91 -9.34
N ASN A 75 -46.80 -18.74 -9.16
CA ASN A 75 -48.13 -18.65 -8.55
C ASN A 75 -48.99 -17.63 -9.28
N ASN A 76 -49.35 -17.97 -10.52
CA ASN A 76 -50.62 -17.59 -11.17
C ASN A 76 -50.92 -18.62 -12.26
#